data_AF-S4RXW1-F1
#
_entry.id   AF-S4RXW1-F1
#
_cell.length_a   1.000
_cell.length_b   1.000
_cell.length_c   1.000
_cell.angle_alpha   90.00
_cell.angle_beta   90.00
_cell.angle_gamma   90.00
#
_symmetry.space_group_name_H-M   'P 1'
#
loop_
_entity.id
_entity.type
_entity.pdbx_description
1 polymer ?
#
loop_
_entity_poly.entity_id
_entity_poly.type
_entity_poly.pdbx_seq_one_letter_code
_entity_poly.pdbx_strand_id
1 'polypeptide(L)'
;CSACRALVDEVTWEVSQVDPKKTIQVGSFRINPDGTQDTTEVPFARSEAHLLEVLEGVCQRVGDYAEVDAGSGRPRSFVRTTARPGEKLDLSNVTISGDVGTMLKFA
;
A
#
# COMPACT_ATOMS: atom_id res chain seq x y z
N CYS A 1 7.91 4.85 -13.42
CA CYS A 1 8.15 3.57 -12.71
C CYS A 1 6.81 2.86 -12.54
N SER A 2 6.60 1.69 -13.15
CA SER A 2 5.33 0.94 -13.07
C SER A 2 5.18 0.16 -11.76
N ALA A 3 6.27 -0.43 -11.25
CA ALA A 3 6.27 -1.10 -9.94
C ALA A 3 5.95 -0.14 -8.79
N CYS A 4 6.56 1.05 -8.80
CA CYS A 4 6.27 2.11 -7.83
C CYS A 4 4.80 2.52 -7.86
N ARG A 5 4.17 2.52 -9.05
CA ARG A 5 2.74 2.82 -9.17
C ARG A 5 1.89 1.75 -8.51
N ALA A 6 2.18 0.48 -8.76
CA ALA A 6 1.48 -0.64 -8.10
C ALA A 6 1.57 -0.54 -6.56
N LEU A 7 2.77 -0.25 -6.03
CA LEU A 7 2.98 -0.05 -4.60
C LEU A 7 2.16 1.12 -4.03
N VAL A 8 2.21 2.29 -4.68
CA VAL A 8 1.47 3.47 -4.24
C VAL A 8 -0.04 3.26 -4.33
N ASP A 9 -0.52 2.54 -5.34
CA ASP A 9 -1.94 2.21 -5.48
C ASP A 9 -2.45 1.27 -4.37
N GLU A 10 -1.60 0.36 -3.86
CA GLU A 10 -1.89 -0.46 -2.67
C GLU A 10 -1.91 0.37 -1.39
N VAL A 11 -0.89 1.19 -1.15
CA VAL A 11 -0.84 2.07 0.03
C VAL A 11 -2.04 3.01 0.05
N THR A 12 -2.38 3.62 -1.09
CA THR A 12 -3.49 4.56 -1.20
C THR A 12 -4.83 3.89 -0.94
N TRP A 13 -4.99 2.64 -1.40
CA TRP A 13 -6.20 1.87 -1.14
C TRP A 13 -6.37 1.53 0.33
N GLU A 14 -5.34 1.03 1.00
CA GLU A 14 -5.38 0.74 2.44
C GLU A 14 -5.71 1.99 3.26
N VAL A 15 -5.05 3.11 2.93
CA VAL A 15 -5.34 4.41 3.55
C VAL A 15 -6.80 4.84 3.33
N SER A 16 -7.40 4.51 2.19
CA SER A 16 -8.81 4.84 1.90
C SER A 16 -9.82 3.99 2.67
N GLN A 17 -9.41 2.84 3.22
CA GLN A 17 -10.28 1.99 4.05
C GLN A 17 -10.40 2.53 5.49
N VAL A 18 -9.57 3.49 5.87
CA VAL A 18 -9.56 4.08 7.22
C VAL A 18 -10.65 5.15 7.35
N ASP A 19 -11.36 5.15 8.48
CA ASP A 19 -12.29 6.22 8.83
C ASP A 19 -11.53 7.57 8.91
N PRO A 20 -11.91 8.59 8.10
CA PRO A 20 -11.27 9.90 8.12
C PRO A 20 -11.37 10.63 9.46
N LYS A 21 -12.29 10.22 10.35
CA LYS A 21 -12.44 10.77 11.71
C LYS A 21 -11.55 10.09 12.74
N LYS A 22 -10.93 8.95 12.41
CA LYS A 22 -10.04 8.25 13.34
C LYS A 22 -8.77 9.06 13.54
N THR A 23 -8.48 9.37 14.80
CA THR A 23 -7.29 10.12 15.22
C THR A 23 -6.39 9.27 16.10
N ILE A 24 -5.13 9.69 16.23
CA ILE A 24 -4.12 9.09 17.09
C ILE A 24 -3.38 10.20 17.85
N GLN A 25 -3.09 9.94 19.12
CA GLN A 25 -2.26 10.78 19.97
C GLN A 25 -0.79 10.50 19.64
N VAL A 26 -0.09 11.50 19.12
CA VAL A 26 1.36 11.45 18.85
C VAL A 26 2.04 12.48 19.74
N GLY A 27 3.22 12.18 20.28
CA GLY A 27 3.83 13.11 21.22
C GLY A 27 5.13 12.64 21.82
N SER A 28 5.70 13.50 22.64
CA SER A 28 6.94 13.27 23.35
C SER A 28 6.72 12.26 24.48
N PHE A 29 7.55 11.23 24.59
CA PHE A 29 7.59 10.31 25.74
C PHE A 29 8.05 10.97 27.06
N ARG A 30 8.42 12.26 27.02
CA ARG A 30 8.83 13.01 28.21
C ARG A 30 7.61 13.34 29.05
N ILE A 31 7.67 12.92 30.31
CA ILE A 31 6.69 13.26 31.33
C ILE A 31 7.10 14.61 31.94
N ASN A 32 6.16 15.54 31.99
CA ASN A 32 6.32 16.83 32.64
C ASN A 32 6.46 16.64 34.16
N PRO A 33 7.05 17.61 34.89
CA PRO A 33 7.19 17.51 36.35
C PRO A 33 5.87 17.34 37.12
N ASP A 34 4.74 17.69 36.51
CA ASP A 34 3.38 17.54 37.04
C ASP A 34 2.76 16.15 36.76
N GLY A 35 3.49 15.25 36.08
CA GLY A 35 3.04 13.92 35.71
C GLY A 35 2.24 13.87 34.40
N THR A 36 2.04 15.00 33.71
CA THR A 36 1.36 15.04 32.41
C THR A 36 2.33 14.75 31.27
N GLN A 37 1.79 14.49 30.08
CA GLN A 37 2.57 14.23 28.87
C GLN A 37 2.06 15.12 27.74
N ASP A 38 2.99 15.81 27.08
CA ASP A 38 2.67 16.64 25.91
C ASP A 38 2.42 15.76 24.68
N THR A 39 1.14 15.64 24.34
CA THR A 39 0.64 14.87 23.20
C THR A 39 -0.17 15.77 22.27
N THR A 40 -0.17 15.44 20.99
CA THR A 40 -0.88 16.14 19.92
C THR A 40 -1.73 15.13 19.17
N GLU A 41 -2.98 15.49 18.88
CA GLU A 41 -3.87 14.62 18.14
C GLU A 41 -3.72 14.87 16.63
N VAL A 42 -3.48 13.80 15.86
CA VAL A 42 -3.35 13.84 14.40
C VAL A 42 -4.23 12.79 13.72
N PRO A 43 -4.61 12.96 12.45
CA PRO A 43 -5.37 11.96 11.71
C PRO A 43 -4.61 10.63 11.59
N PHE A 44 -5.28 9.51 11.91
CA PHE A 44 -4.67 8.18 11.87
C PHE A 44 -4.31 7.75 10.44
N ALA A 45 -5.19 8.01 9.46
CA ALA A 45 -5.09 7.47 8.09
C ALA A 45 -3.74 7.69 7.40
N ARG A 46 -3.03 8.79 7.71
CA ARG A 46 -1.70 9.09 7.15
C ARG A 46 -0.64 9.35 8.23
N SER A 47 -0.92 8.95 9.46
CA SER A 47 0.06 8.97 10.54
C SER A 47 1.20 8.01 10.21
N GLU A 48 2.41 8.33 10.67
CA GLU A 48 3.59 7.48 10.51
C GLU A 48 3.33 6.06 11.02
N ALA A 49 2.72 5.94 12.21
CA ALA A 49 2.33 4.66 12.81
C ALA A 49 1.48 3.82 11.86
N HIS A 50 0.42 4.40 11.28
CA HIS A 50 -0.42 3.69 10.33
C HIS A 50 0.31 3.35 9.04
N LEU A 51 1.11 4.27 8.48
CA LEU A 51 1.83 4.02 7.23
C LEU A 51 2.87 2.90 7.38
N LEU A 52 3.50 2.76 8.55
CA LEU A 52 4.39 1.64 8.84
C LEU A 52 3.64 0.30 8.81
N GLU A 53 2.50 0.21 9.51
CA GLU A 53 1.64 -0.98 9.48
C GLU A 53 1.18 -1.33 8.05
N VAL A 54 0.80 -0.33 7.27
CA VAL A 54 0.39 -0.51 5.87
C VAL A 54 1.55 -1.07 5.05
N LEU A 55 2.74 -0.47 5.15
CA LEU A 55 3.92 -0.86 4.37
C LEU A 55 4.37 -2.29 4.70
N GLU A 56 4.31 -2.71 5.96
CA GLU A 56 4.59 -4.09 6.37
C GLU A 56 3.66 -5.11 5.68
N GLY A 57 2.39 -4.74 5.48
CA GLY A 57 1.41 -5.57 4.78
C GLY A 57 1.50 -5.53 3.25
N VAL A 58 1.94 -4.42 2.65
CA VAL A 58 1.97 -4.22 1.18
C VAL A 58 2.81 -5.29 0.49
N CYS A 59 3.92 -5.71 1.10
CA CYS A 59 4.81 -6.74 0.54
C CYS A 59 4.10 -8.08 0.26
N GLN A 60 3.01 -8.41 0.97
CA GLN A 60 2.22 -9.61 0.67
C GLN A 60 1.26 -9.37 -0.50
N ARG A 61 0.65 -8.19 -0.58
CA ARG A 61 -0.34 -7.82 -1.62
C ARG A 61 0.30 -7.61 -3.00
N VAL A 62 1.56 -7.21 -3.04
CA VAL A 62 2.32 -7.03 -4.30
C VAL A 62 2.51 -8.36 -5.05
N GLY A 63 2.39 -9.51 -4.35
CA GLY A 63 2.36 -10.83 -4.99
C GLY A 63 1.14 -11.07 -5.88
N ASP A 64 0.06 -10.30 -5.70
CA ASP A 64 -1.17 -10.36 -6.52
C ASP A 64 -1.08 -9.51 -7.79
N TYR A 65 0.13 -9.19 -8.26
CA TYR A 65 0.34 -8.43 -9.49
C TYR A 65 0.99 -9.30 -10.56
N ALA A 66 0.51 -9.14 -11.79
CA ALA A 66 1.10 -9.75 -12.98
C ALA A 66 1.49 -8.68 -13.99
N GLU A 67 2.46 -9.00 -14.84
CA GLU A 67 2.88 -8.14 -15.93
C GLU A 67 1.91 -8.28 -17.12
N VAL A 68 1.52 -7.13 -17.67
CA VAL A 68 0.78 -7.06 -18.93
C VAL A 68 1.79 -7.14 -20.06
N ASP A 69 1.64 -8.14 -20.93
CA ASP A 69 2.44 -8.21 -22.15
C ASP A 69 1.89 -7.18 -23.15
N ALA A 70 2.62 -6.07 -23.27
CA ALA A 70 2.27 -4.98 -24.16
C ALA A 70 2.89 -5.12 -25.56
N GLY A 71 3.57 -6.24 -25.85
CA GLY A 71 4.34 -6.46 -27.08
C GLY A 71 5.72 -5.80 -27.06
N SER A 72 6.58 -6.18 -28.01
CA SER A 72 7.97 -5.74 -28.04
C SER A 72 8.09 -4.21 -28.19
N GLY A 73 8.75 -3.57 -27.21
CA GLY A 73 9.07 -2.14 -27.23
C GLY A 73 8.14 -1.23 -26.41
N ARG A 74 7.11 -1.78 -25.73
CA ARG A 74 6.26 -1.02 -24.80
C ARG A 74 6.75 -1.12 -23.34
N PRO A 75 6.51 -0.10 -22.51
CA PRO A 75 6.90 -0.13 -21.11
C PRO A 75 6.10 -1.18 -20.34
N ARG A 76 6.80 -1.95 -19.50
CA ARG A 76 6.21 -2.98 -18.62
C ARG A 76 5.18 -2.34 -17.69
N SER A 77 3.99 -2.91 -17.63
CA SER A 77 2.92 -2.45 -16.74
C SER A 77 2.38 -3.61 -15.91
N PHE A 78 1.92 -3.31 -14.70
CA PHE A 78 1.45 -4.31 -13.75
C PHE A 78 -0.04 -4.14 -13.49
N VAL A 79 -0.77 -5.25 -13.44
CA VAL A 79 -2.20 -5.29 -13.12
C VAL A 79 -2.45 -6.30 -12.02
N ARG A 80 -3.47 -6.04 -11.19
CA ARG A 80 -3.87 -6.95 -10.13
C ARG A 80 -4.50 -8.21 -10.72
N THR A 81 -4.11 -9.37 -10.22
CA THR A 81 -4.70 -10.68 -10.53
C THR A 81 -5.86 -11.02 -9.58
N THR A 82 -5.89 -10.40 -8.40
CA THR A 82 -6.93 -10.60 -7.37
C THR A 82 -7.80 -9.35 -7.24
N ALA A 83 -9.13 -9.47 -7.37
CA ALA A 83 -10.05 -8.32 -7.34
C ALA A 83 -10.18 -7.73 -5.92
N ARG A 84 -10.31 -6.41 -5.80
CA ARG A 84 -10.81 -5.80 -4.55
C ARG A 84 -12.32 -6.05 -4.42
N PRO A 85 -12.89 -5.97 -3.21
CA PRO A 85 -14.34 -6.06 -3.02
C PRO A 85 -15.08 -5.04 -3.90
N GLY A 86 -15.92 -5.54 -4.82
CA GLY A 86 -16.71 -4.71 -5.73
C GLY A 86 -16.01 -4.26 -7.03
N GLU A 87 -14.77 -4.69 -7.27
CA GLU A 87 -14.02 -4.35 -8.49
C GLU A 87 -14.15 -5.44 -9.56
N LYS A 88 -14.33 -5.05 -10.82
CA LYS A 88 -14.26 -5.97 -11.96
C LYS A 88 -12.86 -5.89 -12.56
N LEU A 89 -12.14 -7.01 -12.57
CA LEU A 89 -10.83 -7.11 -13.23
C LEU A 89 -11.00 -7.46 -14.70
N ASP A 90 -10.24 -6.77 -15.55
CA ASP A 90 -10.05 -7.14 -16.96
C ASP A 90 -8.65 -7.77 -17.12
N LEU A 91 -8.62 -9.05 -17.48
CA LEU A 91 -7.39 -9.85 -17.58
C LEU A 91 -7.08 -10.26 -19.03
N SER A 92 -7.64 -9.57 -20.02
CA SER A 92 -7.62 -9.99 -21.43
C SER A 92 -6.23 -10.08 -22.09
N ASN A 93 -5.18 -9.45 -21.55
CA ASN A 93 -3.80 -9.46 -22.10
C ASN A 93 -2.72 -9.62 -21.01
N VAL A 94 -2.98 -10.45 -20.00
CA VAL A 94 -2.07 -10.61 -18.86
C VAL A 94 -1.24 -11.88 -19.01
N THR A 95 0.08 -11.74 -19.02
CA THR A 95 1.00 -12.87 -18.89
C THR A 95 1.27 -13.11 -17.41
N ILE A 96 0.58 -14.10 -16.84
CA ILE A 96 0.79 -14.50 -15.45
C ILE A 96 2.01 -15.41 -15.41
N SER A 97 3.19 -14.83 -15.25
CA SER A 97 4.40 -15.57 -14.96
C SER A 97 4.63 -15.57 -13.45
N GLY A 98 4.74 -16.76 -12.84
CA GLY A 98 4.80 -16.91 -11.38
C GLY A 98 6.04 -16.28 -10.74
N ASP A 99 7.07 -16.02 -11.53
CA ASP A 99 8.27 -15.30 -11.14
C ASP A 99 8.05 -13.79 -10.97
N VAL A 100 7.13 -13.16 -11.72
CA VAL A 100 6.90 -11.71 -11.69
C VAL A 100 6.41 -11.24 -10.32
N GLY A 101 5.40 -11.90 -9.74
CA GLY A 101 4.91 -11.56 -8.40
C GLY A 101 5.99 -11.75 -7.33
N THR A 102 6.87 -12.72 -7.54
CA THR A 102 8.02 -12.98 -6.66
C THR A 102 9.09 -11.89 -6.83
N MET A 103 9.40 -11.49 -8.07
CA MET A 103 10.36 -10.42 -8.36
C MET A 103 9.90 -9.08 -7.80
N LEU A 104 8.63 -8.70 -8.00
CA LEU A 104 8.08 -7.45 -7.44
C LEU A 104 8.11 -7.40 -5.92
N LYS A 105 7.96 -8.55 -5.25
CA LYS A 105 8.05 -8.66 -3.79
C LYS A 105 9.46 -8.39 -3.26
N PHE A 106 10.49 -8.61 -4.08
CA PHE A 106 11.91 -8.49 -3.69
C PHE A 106 12.70 -7.47 -4.54
N ALA A 107 12.02 -6.65 -5.34
CA ALA A 107 12.61 -5.66 -6.25
C ALA A 107 13.00 -4.35 -5.56
#